data_AF-A0AAN0SSA4-F1
#
_entry.id   AF-A0AAN0SSA4-F1
#
_cell.length_a   1.000
_cell.length_b   1.000
_cell.length_c   1.000
_cell.angle_alpha   90.00
_cell.angle_beta   90.00
_cell.angle_gamma   90.00
#
_symmetry.space_group_name_H-M   'P 1'
#
loop_
_entity.id
_entity.type
_entity.pdbx_description
1 polymer ?
#
loop_
_entity_poly.entity_id
_entity_poly.type
_entity_poly.pdbx_seq_one_letter_code
_entity_poly.pdbx_strand_id
1 'polypeptide(L)' 'MDDILVQELLLKEGLGIVRYTNKNTRYYDRLKQAEIEAKNKGLGVWGIKGYVENGKYNMSK' A
#
# COMPACT_ATOMS: atom_id res chain seq x y z
N MET A 1 7.60 22.40 -8.51
CA MET A 1 6.69 21.37 -7.98
C MET A 1 7.50 20.12 -7.83
N ASP A 2 7.63 19.64 -6.60
CA ASP A 2 8.50 18.52 -6.27
C ASP A 2 8.06 17.24 -7.01
N ASP A 3 9.04 16.43 -7.37
CA ASP A 3 8.88 15.15 -8.07
C ASP A 3 8.25 14.12 -7.11
N ILE A 4 6.93 14.24 -6.88
CA ILE A 4 6.18 13.39 -5.96
C ILE A 4 5.79 12.09 -6.67
N LEU A 5 6.28 10.98 -6.13
CA LEU A 5 5.83 9.65 -6.51
C LEU A 5 4.43 9.40 -5.90
N VAL A 6 3.38 9.71 -6.64
CA VAL A 6 1.98 9.63 -6.18
C VAL A 6 1.63 8.24 -5.62
N GLN A 7 2.19 7.17 -6.19
CA GLN A 7 1.97 5.81 -5.69
C GLN A 7 2.49 5.64 -4.26
N GLU A 8 3.63 6.24 -3.92
CA GLU A 8 4.16 6.19 -2.56
C GLU A 8 3.28 6.98 -1.60
N LEU A 9 2.81 8.16 -2.01
CA LEU A 9 1.93 8.99 -1.19
C LEU A 9 0.64 8.25 -0.85
N LEU A 10 -0.03 7.67 -1.86
CA LEU A 10 -1.24 6.87 -1.66
C LEU A 10 -1.01 5.68 -0.71
N LEU A 11 0.14 5.01 -0.81
CA LEU A 11 0.49 3.90 0.06
C LEU A 11 0.75 4.36 1.50
N LYS A 12 1.44 5.49 1.70
CA LYS A 12 1.69 6.07 3.03
C LYS A 12 0.40 6.46 3.75
N GLU A 13 -0.60 6.94 3.00
CA GLU A 13 -1.92 7.28 3.55
C GLU A 13 -2.83 6.05 3.74
N GLY A 14 -2.39 4.85 3.33
CA GLY A 14 -3.17 3.62 3.42
C GLY A 14 -4.34 3.58 2.42
N LEU A 15 -4.26 4.34 1.33
CA LEU A 15 -5.29 4.41 0.28
C LEU A 15 -5.07 3.36 -0.82
N GLY A 16 -4.07 2.49 -0.67
CA GLY A 16 -3.78 1.42 -1.62
C GLY A 16 -2.99 0.27 -1.00
N ILE A 17 -2.84 -0.79 -1.79
CA ILE A 17 -1.98 -1.94 -1.49
C ILE A 17 -1.06 -2.23 -2.67
N VAL A 18 0.14 -2.74 -2.42
CA VAL A 18 1.07 -3.13 -3.49
C VAL A 18 0.59 -4.45 -4.09
N ARG A 19 0.29 -4.44 -5.40
CA ARG A 19 -0.17 -5.63 -6.13
C ARG A 19 0.34 -5.67 -7.57
N TYR A 20 0.30 -6.87 -8.15
CA TYR A 20 0.63 -7.15 -9.57
C TYR A 20 1.97 -6.57 -10.01
N THR A 21 2.99 -6.70 -9.17
CA THR A 21 4.34 -6.23 -9.46
C THR A 21 5.23 -7.37 -9.93
N ASN A 22 5.97 -7.15 -11.01
CA ASN A 22 7.16 -7.96 -11.29
C ASN A 22 8.22 -7.50 -10.27
N LYS A 23 8.87 -8.43 -9.54
CA LYS A 23 9.83 -8.11 -8.46
C LYS A 23 10.98 -7.17 -8.90
N ASN A 24 11.19 -6.97 -10.20
CA ASN A 24 12.24 -6.12 -10.79
C ASN A 24 11.77 -4.69 -11.13
N THR A 25 10.70 -4.18 -10.51
CA THR A 25 10.24 -2.81 -10.74
C THR A 25 11.05 -1.81 -9.92
N ARG A 26 11.50 -0.71 -10.56
CA ARG A 26 12.45 0.29 -10.01
C ARG A 26 12.15 0.78 -8.60
N TYR A 27 10.87 0.92 -8.24
CA TYR A 27 10.43 1.48 -6.96
C TYR A 27 9.78 0.46 -6.03
N TYR A 28 9.88 -0.84 -6.32
CA TYR A 28 9.18 -1.87 -5.57
C TYR A 28 9.45 -1.80 -4.06
N ASP A 29 10.72 -1.76 -3.64
CA ASP A 29 11.07 -1.73 -2.23
C ASP A 29 10.58 -0.45 -1.53
N ARG A 30 10.70 0.70 -2.21
CA ARG A 30 10.21 1.99 -1.70
C ARG A 30 8.70 1.98 -1.48
N LEU A 31 7.94 1.45 -2.45
CA LEU A 31 6.50 1.31 -2.35
C LEU A 31 6.10 0.28 -1.27
N LYS A 32 6.86 -0.80 -1.14
CA LYS A 32 6.59 -1.82 -0.13
C LYS A 32 6.80 -1.31 1.29
N GLN A 33 7.83 -0.47 1.50
CA GLN A 33 8.03 0.20 2.79
C GLN A 33 6.89 1.16 3.12
N ALA A 34 6.44 1.98 2.17
CA ALA A 34 5.29 2.87 2.36
C ALA A 34 4.01 2.11 2.77
N GLU A 35 3.74 0.98 2.12
CA GLU A 35 2.62 0.10 2.48
C GLU A 35 2.75 -0.47 3.91
N ILE A 36 3.96 -0.92 4.29
CA ILE A 36 4.23 -1.46 5.63
C ILE A 36 4.02 -0.38 6.70
N GLU A 37 4.44 0.85 6.44
CA GLU A 37 4.21 1.98 7.35
C GLU A 37 2.72 2.22 7.60
N ALA A 38 1.91 2.29 6.53
CA ALA A 38 0.47 2.49 6.66
C ALA A 38 -0.22 1.30 7.35
N LYS A 39 0.22 0.07 7.05
CA LYS A 39 -0.27 -1.14 7.71
C LYS A 39 -0.01 -1.12 9.22
N ASN A 40 1.21 -0.79 9.64
CA ASN A 40 1.58 -0.76 11.06
C ASN A 40 0.82 0.34 11.82
N LYS A 41 0.46 1.42 11.14
CA LYS A 41 -0.36 2.51 11.70
C LYS A 41 -1.87 2.26 11.59
N GLY A 42 -2.30 1.19 10.91
CA GLY A 42 -3.72 0.90 10.69
C GLY A 42 -4.44 1.97 9.85
N LEU A 43 -3.76 2.60 8.90
CA LEU A 43 -4.32 3.70 8.10
C LEU A 43 -5.18 3.18 6.93
N GLY A 44 -6.23 3.93 6.61
CA GLY A 44 -7.10 3.67 5.47
C GLY A 44 -7.59 2.22 5.41
N VAL A 45 -7.29 1.53 4.31
CA VAL A 45 -7.69 0.13 4.07
C VAL A 45 -7.17 -0.83 5.15
N TRP A 46 -6.06 -0.51 5.80
CA TRP A 46 -5.44 -1.34 6.83
C TRP A 46 -6.12 -1.26 8.20
N GLY A 47 -6.91 -0.22 8.45
CA GLY A 47 -7.71 -0.07 9.67
C GLY A 47 -9.03 -0.85 9.61
N ILE A 48 -9.46 -1.30 8.43
CA ILE A 48 -10.73 -1.98 8.23
C ILE A 48 -10.52 -3.49 8.43
N LYS A 49 -11.06 -4.01 9.55
CA LYS A 49 -10.94 -5.44 9.90
C LYS A 49 -11.50 -6.34 8.79
N GLY A 50 -10.63 -7.20 8.27
CA GLY A 50 -10.95 -8.18 7.22
C GLY A 50 -10.96 -7.62 5.80
N TYR A 51 -10.65 -6.33 5.60
CA TYR A 51 -10.58 -5.74 4.27
C TYR A 51 -9.28 -6.09 3.55
N VAL A 52 -8.13 -6.12 4.23
CA VAL A 52 -6.88 -6.65 3.64
C VAL A 52 -6.40 -7.89 4.39
N GLU A 53 -6.33 -9.01 3.68
CA GLU A 53 -5.90 -10.31 4.21
C GLU A 53 -4.88 -10.95 3.27
N ASN A 54 -3.75 -11.42 3.82
CA ASN A 54 -2.69 -12.10 3.06
C ASN A 54 -2.23 -11.34 1.79
N GLY A 55 -2.17 -10.00 1.86
CA GLY A 55 -1.78 -9.15 0.71
C GLY A 55 -2.85 -9.03 -0.38
N LYS A 56 -4.09 -9.39 -0.07
CA LYS A 56 -5.24 -9.29 -0.96
C LYS A 56 -6.34 -8.47 -0.28
N TYR A 57 -6.94 -7.54 -1.02
CA TYR A 57 -8.18 -6.93 -0.57
C TYR A 57 -9.34 -7.94 -0.70
N ASN A 58 -10.23 -7.94 0.28
CA ASN A 58 -11.46 -8.68 0.30
C ASN A 58 -12.59 -7.77 -0.21
N MET A 59 -13.09 -8.04 -1.42
CA MET A 59 -14.16 -7.22 -2.04
C MET A 59 -15.53 -7.42 -1.41
N SER A 60 -15.70 -8.43 -0.55
CA SER A 60 -16.97 -8.68 0.16
C SER A 60 -17.10 -7.89 1.47
N LYS A 61 -16.11 -7.05 1.78
CA LYS A 61 -16.04 -6.25 3.00
C LYS A 61 -16.35 -4.77 2.76
#